data_AF-A0A149U926-F1
#
_entry.id   AF-A0A149U926-F1
#
_cell.length_a   1.000
_cell.length_b   1.000
_cell.length_c   1.000
_cell.angle_alpha   90.00
_cell.angle_beta   90.00
_cell.angle_gamma   90.00
#
_symmetry.space_group_name_H-M   'P 1'
#
loop_
_entity.id
_entity.type
_entity.pdbx_description
1 polymer ?
#
loop_
_entity_poly.entity_id
_entity_poly.type
_entity_poly.pdbx_seq_one_letter_code
_entity_poly.pdbx_strand_id
1 'polypeptide(L)' 'MPPPDLSRWTAGNCGIAGVHHFEATLPGPHVALTALMHGNEYSGAHVLADLLTRNIRPHRG' A
#
# COMPACT_ATOMS: atom_id res chain seq x y z
N MET A 1 -14.67 2.36 -13.28
CA MET A 1 -14.50 1.78 -11.93
C MET A 1 -14.68 2.88 -10.91
N PRO A 2 -15.46 2.69 -9.84
CA PRO A 2 -15.65 3.73 -8.83
C PRO A 2 -14.35 3.98 -8.03
N PRO A 3 -14.18 5.17 -7.43
CA PRO A 3 -13.10 5.41 -6.48
C PRO A 3 -13.16 4.38 -5.34
N PRO A 4 -12.03 3.76 -4.93
CA PRO A 4 -12.01 2.90 -3.76
C PRO A 4 -12.15 3.73 -2.48
N ASP A 5 -12.84 3.19 -1.47
CA ASP A 5 -12.76 3.74 -0.13
C ASP A 5 -11.43 3.35 0.52
N LEU A 6 -10.57 4.36 0.73
CA LEU A 6 -9.26 4.21 1.34
C LEU A 6 -9.22 4.73 2.79
N SER A 7 -10.35 5.15 3.35
CA SER A 7 -10.43 5.81 4.66
C SER A 7 -9.72 5.02 5.78
N ARG A 8 -9.91 3.70 5.81
CA ARG A 8 -9.26 2.81 6.79
C ARG A 8 -7.74 2.74 6.65
N TRP A 9 -7.18 3.10 5.49
CA TRP A 9 -5.75 3.03 5.19
C TRP A 9 -5.06 4.39 5.33
N THR A 10 -5.80 5.49 5.48
CA THR A 10 -5.27 6.85 5.51
C THR A 10 -4.34 7.11 6.69
N ALA A 11 -4.52 6.43 7.82
CA ALA A 11 -3.65 6.61 8.98
C ALA A 11 -2.20 6.15 8.73
N GLY A 12 -1.99 5.17 7.84
CA GLY A 12 -0.69 4.51 7.69
C GLY A 12 -0.30 3.67 8.91
N ASN A 13 0.94 3.19 8.95
CA ASN A 13 1.48 2.43 10.09
C ASN A 13 2.87 2.88 10.57
N CYS A 14 3.46 3.90 9.93
CA CYS A 14 4.84 4.34 10.18
C CYS A 14 4.94 5.84 10.51
N GLY A 15 3.84 6.45 10.96
CA GLY A 15 3.79 7.88 11.30
C GLY A 15 3.61 8.82 10.11
N ILE A 16 3.49 8.30 8.89
CA ILE A 16 3.21 9.06 7.67
C ILE A 16 1.84 8.65 7.14
N ALA A 17 0.92 9.62 7.01
CA ALA A 17 -0.43 9.37 6.51
C ALA A 17 -0.39 8.75 5.11
N GLY A 18 -1.19 7.69 4.92
CA GLY A 18 -1.29 6.93 3.68
C GLY A 18 -0.12 5.99 3.38
N VAL A 19 0.95 6.01 4.18
CA VAL A 19 2.12 5.14 3.98
C VAL A 19 2.04 3.92 4.89
N HIS A 20 2.21 2.76 4.26
CA HIS A 20 2.31 1.47 4.94
C HIS A 20 3.69 0.89 4.68
N HIS A 21 4.48 0.74 5.74
CA HIS A 21 5.82 0.18 5.71
C HIS A 21 5.81 -1.21 6.37
N PHE A 22 6.46 -2.18 5.73
CA PHE A 22 6.61 -3.54 6.23
C PHE A 22 8.04 -3.99 6.00
N GLU A 23 8.64 -4.61 7.00
CA GLU A 23 10.00 -5.14 6.96
C GLU A 23 9.97 -6.67 7.03
N ALA A 24 10.87 -7.31 6.29
CA ALA A 24 11.16 -8.74 6.44
C ALA A 24 12.41 -8.96 7.30
N THR A 25 12.53 -10.16 7.88
CA THR A 25 13.71 -10.52 8.68
C THR A 25 14.93 -10.89 7.83
N LEU A 26 14.74 -11.13 6.54
CA LEU A 26 15.80 -11.53 5.61
C LEU A 26 16.21 -10.36 4.73
N PRO A 27 17.52 -10.16 4.47
CA PRO A 27 17.97 -9.10 3.59
C PRO A 27 17.45 -9.29 2.16
N GLY A 28 17.07 -8.19 1.52
CA GLY A 28 16.49 -8.18 0.18
C GLY A 28 16.34 -6.77 -0.36
N PRO A 29 15.78 -6.63 -1.58
CA PRO A 29 15.54 -5.33 -2.18
C PRO A 29 14.42 -4.57 -1.46
N HIS A 30 14.59 -3.27 -1.30
CA HIS A 30 13.51 -2.38 -0.87
C HIS A 30 12.60 -2.06 -2.07
N VAL A 31 11.29 -2.20 -1.89
CA VAL A 31 10.29 -1.93 -2.92
C VAL A 31 9.29 -0.90 -2.41
N ALA A 32 9.05 0.14 -3.22
CA ALA A 32 7.97 1.09 -3.01
C ALA A 32 6.88 0.85 -4.06
N LEU A 33 5.64 0.71 -3.59
CA LEU A 33 4.46 0.63 -4.45
C LEU A 33 3.63 1.90 -4.27
N THR A 34 3.32 2.58 -5.37
CA THR A 34 2.54 3.82 -5.37
C THR A 34 1.39 3.70 -6.37
N ALA A 35 0.24 4.27 -6.05
CA ALA A 35 -0.90 4.34 -6.94
C ALA A 35 -1.69 5.62 -6.71
N LEU A 36 -2.63 5.93 -7.63
CA LEU A 36 -3.47 7.13 -7.58
C LEU A 36 -2.67 8.44 -7.58
N MET A 37 -1.58 8.49 -8.37
CA MET A 37 -0.82 9.73 -8.58
C MET A 37 -1.67 10.79 -9.30
N HIS A 38 -2.55 10.37 -10.20
CA HIS A 38 -3.62 11.19 -10.75
C HIS A 38 -4.96 10.79 -10.13
N GLY A 39 -5.82 11.78 -9.88
CA GLY A 39 -7.10 11.58 -9.20
C GLY A 39 -8.11 10.67 -9.90
N ASN A 40 -7.85 10.23 -11.13
CA ASN A 40 -8.70 9.33 -11.92
C ASN A 40 -8.10 7.92 -12.13
N GLU A 41 -6.88 7.64 -11.63
CA GLU A 41 -6.18 6.37 -11.83
C GLU A 41 -6.48 5.33 -10.73
N TYR A 42 -7.75 4.94 -10.65
CA TYR A 42 -8.25 4.12 -9.55
C TYR A 42 -7.73 2.67 -9.52
N SER A 43 -7.34 2.10 -10.66
CA SER A 43 -6.98 0.68 -10.77
C SER A 43 -5.87 0.27 -9.80
N GLY A 44 -4.80 1.06 -9.70
CA GLY A 44 -3.71 0.78 -8.76
C GLY A 44 -4.15 0.90 -7.30
N ALA A 45 -5.02 1.86 -6.98
CA ALA A 45 -5.52 2.04 -5.61
C ALA A 45 -6.37 0.86 -5.13
N HIS A 46 -7.19 0.29 -6.02
CA HIS A 46 -7.92 -0.96 -5.71
C HIS A 46 -6.96 -2.12 -5.43
N VAL A 47 -5.90 -2.27 -6.23
CA VAL A 47 -4.89 -3.31 -6.00
C VAL A 47 -4.18 -3.11 -4.66
N LEU A 48 -3.70 -1.91 -4.35
CA LEU A 48 -3.04 -1.64 -3.07
C LEU A 48 -3.98 -1.89 -1.88
N ALA A 49 -5.24 -1.46 -1.99
CA ALA A 49 -6.24 -1.72 -0.95
C ALA A 49 -6.47 -3.23 -0.74
N ASP A 50 -6.52 -4.03 -1.80
CA ASP A 50 -6.65 -5.49 -1.71
C ASP A 50 -5.41 -6.14 -1.08
N LEU A 51 -4.19 -5.74 -1.48
CA LEU A 51 -2.94 -6.23 -0.88
C LEU A 51 -2.87 -5.94 0.63
N LEU A 52 -3.26 -4.73 1.04
CA LEU A 52 -3.34 -4.35 2.46
C LEU A 52 -4.41 -5.16 3.20
N THR A 53 -5.57 -5.39 2.58
CA THR A 53 -6.66 -6.20 3.16
C THR A 53 -6.24 -7.64 3.40
N ARG A 54 -5.51 -8.21 2.45
CA ARG A 54 -4.96 -9.58 2.53
C ARG A 54 -3.74 -9.68 3.43
N ASN A 55 -3.31 -8.56 4.02
CA ASN A 55 -2.18 -8.50 4.92
C ASN A 55 -0.89 -9.05 4.30
N ILE A 56 -0.65 -8.76 3.02
CA ILE A 56 0.56 -9.20 2.31
C ILE A 56 1.80 -8.65 3.02
N ARG A 57 2.87 -9.45 3.08
CA ARG A 57 4.15 -9.10 3.69
C ARG A 57 5.32 -9.48 2.78
N PRO A 58 6.39 -8.68 2.76
CA PRO A 58 7.61 -9.06 2.06
C PRO A 58 8.22 -10.32 2.70
N HIS A 59 8.75 -11.22 1.87
CA HIS A 59 9.55 -12.35 2.35
C HIS A 59 11.01 -11.98 2.60
N ARG A 60 11.50 -10.89 1.97
CA ARG A 60 12.85 -10.33 2.06
C ARG A 60 12.79 -8.82 1.82
N GLY A 61 13.74 -8.07 2.38
CA GLY A 61 13.79 -6.60 2.30
C GLY A 61 13.26 -5.94 3.54
#